data_AF-A0A8S3X4Y4-F1
#
_entry.id   AF-A0A8S3X4Y4-F1
#
_cell.length_a   1.000
_cell.length_b   1.000
_cell.length_c   1.000
_cell.angle_alpha   90.00
_cell.angle_beta   90.00
_cell.angle_gamma   90.00
#
_symmetry.space_group_name_H-M   'P 1'
#
loop_
_entity.id
_entity.type
_entity.pdbx_description
1 polymer ?
#
loop_
_entity_poly.entity_id
_entity_poly.type
_entity_poly.pdbx_seq_one_letter_code
_entity_poly.pdbx_strand_id
1 'polypeptide(L)'
;MPHVIIGDQAFPLKPYLMRPYSKEAVSNNANKKNFNYRLSRARRTVENAFGILAARWRIFHTDIEVQPEIVDNIILCCCCLHNMLRNDEDDNIFLQDLPNGVPDNFISFEGIRNNSTRAAFVIRDKFCDYFSSENGSLPWENQ
;
A
#
# COMPACT_ATOMS: atom_id res chain seq x y z
N MET A 1 -19.75 -2.07 7.44
CA MET A 1 -18.79 -1.57 6.43
C MET A 1 -18.54 -2.65 5.39
N PRO A 2 -18.46 -2.34 4.08
CA PRO A 2 -18.17 -3.35 3.05
C PRO A 2 -16.70 -3.80 3.08
N HIS A 3 -16.41 -4.98 2.52
CA HIS A 3 -15.03 -5.40 2.28
C HIS A 3 -14.46 -4.70 1.05
N VAL A 4 -13.23 -4.21 1.14
CA VAL A 4 -12.55 -3.43 0.09
C VAL A 4 -11.07 -3.78 0.04
N ILE A 5 -10.48 -3.67 -1.15
CA ILE A 5 -9.05 -3.71 -1.39
C ILE A 5 -8.48 -2.30 -1.16
N ILE A 6 -7.25 -2.23 -0.66
CA ILE A 6 -6.53 -0.98 -0.46
C ILE A 6 -5.56 -0.77 -1.62
N GLY A 7 -5.71 0.35 -2.32
CA GLY A 7 -4.83 0.77 -3.40
C GLY A 7 -4.14 2.10 -3.08
N ASP A 8 -3.13 2.41 -3.87
CA ASP A 8 -2.49 3.72 -3.89
C ASP A 8 -3.26 4.71 -4.79
N GLN A 9 -2.67 5.89 -5.03
CA GLN A 9 -3.28 6.94 -5.84
C GLN A 9 -3.31 6.63 -7.34
N ALA A 10 -2.46 5.71 -7.82
CA ALA A 10 -2.37 5.34 -9.23
C ALA A 10 -3.59 4.54 -9.70
N PHE A 11 -4.22 3.80 -8.80
CA PHE A 11 -5.44 3.05 -9.11
C PHE A 11 -6.70 3.95 -9.12
N PRO A 12 -7.73 3.60 -9.91
CA PRO A 12 -9.01 4.30 -9.89
C PRO A 12 -9.80 3.97 -8.61
N LEU A 13 -10.60 4.91 -8.11
CA LEU A 13 -11.51 4.64 -7.01
C LEU A 13 -12.67 3.78 -7.53
N LYS A 14 -12.88 2.60 -6.92
CA LYS A 14 -13.98 1.68 -7.24
C LYS A 14 -14.74 1.30 -5.96
N PRO A 15 -15.98 0.79 -6.05
CA PRO A 15 -16.73 0.35 -4.87
C PRO A 15 -15.99 -0.70 -4.01
N TYR A 16 -15.10 -1.47 -4.63
CA TYR A 16 -14.28 -2.50 -3.99
C TYR A 16 -12.80 -2.10 -3.83
N LEU A 17 -12.37 -0.92 -4.30
CA LEU A 17 -10.97 -0.49 -4.29
C LEU A 17 -10.85 0.93 -3.75
N MET A 18 -10.32 1.05 -2.53
CA MET A 18 -10.12 2.32 -1.85
C MET A 18 -8.77 2.93 -2.22
N ARG A 19 -8.76 4.25 -2.43
CA ARG A 19 -7.56 5.04 -2.70
C ARG A 19 -7.59 6.33 -1.89
N PRO A 20 -6.43 6.97 -1.62
CA PRO A 20 -6.39 8.20 -0.84
C PRO A 20 -7.20 9.34 -1.49
N TYR A 21 -7.65 10.28 -0.66
CA TYR A 21 -8.11 11.59 -1.12
C TYR A 21 -6.94 12.37 -1.73
N SER A 22 -7.23 13.23 -2.71
CA SER A 22 -6.22 14.10 -3.32
C SER A 22 -5.70 15.12 -2.31
N LYS A 23 -4.54 15.73 -2.60
CA LYS A 23 -3.91 16.72 -1.70
C LYS A 23 -4.85 17.91 -1.46
N GLU A 24 -5.54 18.37 -2.50
CA GLU A 24 -6.50 19.48 -2.43
C GLU A 24 -7.69 19.13 -1.55
N ALA A 25 -8.21 17.90 -1.64
CA ALA A 25 -9.35 17.44 -0.85
C ALA A 25 -9.02 17.29 0.64
N VAL A 26 -7.75 17.09 1.00
CA VAL A 26 -7.29 16.91 2.38
C VAL A 26 -6.88 18.23 3.04
N SER A 27 -6.47 19.25 2.26
CA SER A 27 -5.87 20.50 2.77
C SER A 27 -6.65 21.17 3.91
N ASN A 28 -7.98 21.11 3.88
CA ASN A 28 -8.86 21.74 4.87
C ASN A 28 -9.82 20.74 5.55
N ASN A 29 -9.49 19.44 5.55
CA ASN A 29 -10.37 18.42 6.13
C ASN A 29 -9.57 17.38 6.92
N ALA A 30 -9.61 17.50 8.25
CA ALA A 30 -8.90 16.62 9.19
C ALA A 30 -9.34 15.15 9.07
N ASN A 31 -10.63 14.88 8.85
CA ASN A 31 -11.15 13.51 8.72
C ASN A 31 -10.56 12.82 7.48
N LYS A 32 -10.49 13.52 6.35
CA LYS A 32 -9.85 13.01 5.12
C LYS A 32 -8.34 12.81 5.30
N LYS A 33 -7.69 13.65 6.10
CA LYS A 33 -6.27 13.49 6.47
C LYS A 33 -6.06 12.21 7.28
N ASN A 34 -6.90 11.98 8.29
CA ASN A 34 -6.90 10.78 9.12
C ASN A 34 -7.15 9.53 8.26
N PHE A 35 -8.16 9.55 7.39
CA PHE A 35 -8.40 8.46 6.44
C PHE A 35 -7.15 8.13 5.61
N ASN A 36 -6.51 9.14 4.99
CA ASN A 36 -5.31 8.93 4.20
C ASN A 36 -4.16 8.34 5.04
N TYR A 37 -3.98 8.80 6.29
CA TYR A 37 -2.99 8.26 7.20
C TYR A 37 -3.24 6.79 7.51
N ARG A 38 -4.48 6.41 7.86
CA ARG A 38 -4.83 5.01 8.16
C ARG A 38 -4.69 4.11 6.94
N LEU A 39 -5.11 4.58 5.78
CA LEU A 39 -4.92 3.89 4.50
C LEU A 39 -3.43 3.66 4.23
N SER A 40 -2.59 4.67 4.46
CA SER A 40 -1.14 4.55 4.30
C SER A 40 -0.53 3.58 5.30
N ARG A 41 -0.95 3.60 6.57
CA ARG A 41 -0.46 2.62 7.55
C ARG A 41 -0.82 1.18 7.17
N ALA A 42 -2.03 0.96 6.66
CA ALA A 42 -2.46 -0.35 6.23
C ALA A 42 -1.64 -0.86 5.03
N ARG A 43 -1.26 0.04 4.10
CA ARG A 43 -0.36 -0.29 2.97
C ARG A 43 1.07 -0.57 3.41
N ARG A 44 1.54 0.10 4.48
CA ARG A 44 2.93 -0.05 4.96
C ARG A 44 3.31 -1.51 5.20
N THR A 45 2.38 -2.37 5.63
CA THR A 45 2.65 -3.80 5.81
C THR A 45 3.08 -4.48 4.50
N VAL A 46 2.37 -4.24 3.40
CA VAL A 46 2.71 -4.84 2.10
C VAL A 46 3.92 -4.19 1.45
N GLU A 47 4.07 -2.87 1.62
CA GLU A 47 5.25 -2.12 1.14
C GLU A 47 6.53 -2.63 1.82
N ASN A 48 6.49 -2.82 3.14
CA ASN A 48 7.60 -3.40 3.90
C ASN A 48 7.92 -4.83 3.46
N ALA A 49 6.92 -5.68 3.26
CA ALA A 49 7.12 -7.06 2.83
C ALA A 49 7.83 -7.14 1.47
N PHE A 50 7.37 -6.36 0.48
CA PHE A 50 8.04 -6.30 -0.81
C PHE A 50 9.41 -5.62 -0.75
N GLY A 51 9.58 -4.61 0.10
CA GLY A 51 10.86 -3.95 0.32
C GLY A 51 11.91 -4.93 0.86
N ILE A 52 11.57 -5.74 1.86
CA ILE A 52 12.44 -6.80 2.39
C ILE A 52 12.75 -7.83 1.31
N LEU A 53 11.74 -8.28 0.57
CA LEU A 53 11.92 -9.27 -0.49
C LEU A 53 12.88 -8.77 -1.58
N ALA A 54 12.73 -7.50 -2.00
CA ALA A 54 13.61 -6.86 -2.96
C ALA A 54 15.04 -6.71 -2.42
N ALA A 55 15.19 -6.15 -1.21
CA ALA A 55 16.50 -5.95 -0.57
C ALA A 55 17.28 -7.26 -0.40
N ARG A 56 16.58 -8.36 -0.10
CA ARG A 56 17.19 -9.69 0.04
C ARG A 56 17.63 -10.30 -1.29
N TRP A 57 16.84 -10.11 -2.35
CA TRP A 57 17.05 -10.76 -3.64
C TRP A 57 17.36 -9.75 -4.74
N ARG A 58 18.64 -9.67 -5.13
CA ARG A 58 19.14 -8.75 -6.17
C ARG A 58 18.39 -8.84 -7.52
N ILE A 59 17.74 -9.96 -7.82
CA ILE A 59 16.96 -10.16 -9.05
C ILE A 59 15.84 -9.12 -9.22
N PHE A 60 15.33 -8.54 -8.12
CA PHE A 60 14.28 -7.51 -8.17
C PHE A 60 14.82 -6.08 -8.37
N HIS A 61 16.14 -5.91 -8.44
CA HIS A 61 16.77 -4.60 -8.65
C HIS A 61 17.11 -4.30 -10.12
N THR A 62 16.91 -5.27 -11.01
CA THR A 62 17.14 -5.14 -12.45
C THR A 62 15.97 -5.73 -13.21
N ASP A 63 15.91 -5.45 -14.51
CA ASP A 63 14.96 -6.11 -15.40
C ASP A 63 15.17 -7.64 -15.34
N ILE A 64 14.06 -8.38 -15.22
CA ILE A 64 14.10 -9.83 -15.20
C ILE A 64 14.05 -10.32 -16.65
N GLU A 65 15.22 -10.57 -17.25
CA GLU A 65 15.40 -10.98 -18.65
C GLU A 65 15.02 -12.45 -18.91
N VAL A 66 13.78 -12.81 -18.60
CA VAL A 66 13.22 -14.15 -18.83
C VAL A 66 11.83 -14.05 -19.48
N GLN A 67 11.33 -15.18 -19.97
CA GLN A 67 9.98 -15.26 -20.50
C GLN A 67 8.94 -15.03 -19.36
N PRO A 68 7.83 -14.32 -19.60
CA PRO A 68 6.82 -14.03 -18.56
C PRO A 68 6.34 -15.26 -17.78
N GLU A 69 6.27 -16.42 -18.44
CA GLU A 69 5.86 -17.69 -17.85
C GLU A 69 6.83 -18.21 -16.78
N ILE A 70 8.08 -17.74 -16.77
CA ILE A 70 9.11 -18.09 -15.79
C ILE A 70 9.11 -17.13 -14.60
N VAL A 71 8.64 -15.89 -14.80
CA VAL A 71 8.66 -14.83 -13.77
C VAL A 71 7.87 -15.25 -12.52
N ASP A 72 6.70 -15.87 -12.70
CA ASP A 72 5.89 -16.36 -11.57
C ASP A 72 6.65 -17.39 -10.73
N ASN A 73 7.41 -18.29 -11.37
CA ASN A 73 8.22 -19.28 -10.67
C ASN A 73 9.38 -18.64 -9.90
N ILE A 74 10.00 -17.59 -10.45
CA ILE A 74 11.03 -16.81 -9.76
C ILE A 74 10.46 -16.15 -8.52
N ILE A 75 9.33 -15.46 -8.64
CA ILE A 75 8.66 -14.79 -7.52
C ILE A 75 8.31 -15.80 -6.42
N LEU A 76 7.69 -16.93 -6.79
CA LEU A 76 7.33 -17.99 -5.85
C LEU A 76 8.57 -18.59 -5.16
N CYS A 77 9.65 -18.83 -5.91
CA CYS A 77 10.91 -19.32 -5.37
C CYS A 77 11.49 -18.35 -4.33
N CYS A 78 11.57 -17.05 -4.65
CA CYS A 78 12.02 -16.01 -3.73
C CYS A 78 11.17 -15.95 -2.45
N CYS A 79 9.85 -16.08 -2.56
CA CYS A 79 8.95 -16.13 -1.40
C CYS A 79 9.20 -17.37 -0.54
N CYS A 80 9.32 -18.55 -1.15
CA CYS A 80 9.60 -19.80 -0.44
C CYS A 80 10.96 -19.74 0.27
N LEU A 81 12.00 -19.31 -0.44
CA LEU A 81 13.34 -19.17 0.13
C LEU A 81 13.39 -18.12 1.23
N HIS A 82 12.69 -16.99 1.08
CA HIS A 82 12.57 -15.99 2.14
C HIS A 82 11.93 -16.60 3.39
N ASN A 83 10.83 -17.34 3.26
CA ASN A 83 10.17 -18.00 4.38
C ASN A 83 11.06 -19.06 5.06
N MET A 84 11.85 -19.81 4.28
CA MET A 84 12.79 -20.80 4.82
C MET A 84 13.97 -20.16 5.58
N LEU A 85 14.43 -18.99 5.13
CA LEU A 85 15.58 -18.29 5.68
C LEU A 85 15.20 -17.13 6.62
N ARG A 86 13.94 -17.09 7.05
CA ARG A 86 13.40 -15.96 7.80
C ARG A 86 14.07 -15.85 9.17
N ASN A 87 14.61 -14.67 9.45
CA ASN A 87 15.23 -14.29 10.71
C ASN A 87 14.84 -12.83 11.00
N ASP A 88 14.27 -12.58 12.17
CA ASP A 88 13.75 -11.26 12.53
C ASP A 88 14.87 -10.20 12.58
N GLU A 89 16.12 -10.58 12.86
CA GLU A 89 17.26 -9.65 12.84
C GLU A 89 17.55 -9.13 11.42
N ASP A 90 17.61 -10.03 10.45
CA ASP A 90 17.88 -9.69 9.04
C ASP A 90 16.75 -8.81 8.47
N ASP A 91 15.50 -9.18 8.73
CA ASP A 91 14.33 -8.41 8.27
C ASP A 91 14.34 -6.99 8.83
N ASN A 92 14.73 -6.81 10.09
CA ASN A 92 14.85 -5.48 10.70
C ASN A 92 16.01 -4.66 10.10
N ILE A 93 17.12 -5.28 9.72
CA ILE A 93 18.21 -4.61 9.01
C ILE A 93 17.71 -4.13 7.64
N PHE A 94 17.06 -5.01 6.87
CA PHE A 94 16.49 -4.64 5.57
C PHE A 94 15.48 -3.50 5.70
N LEU A 95 14.64 -3.49 6.73
CA LEU A 95 13.68 -2.41 6.99
C LEU A 95 14.33 -1.07 7.34
N GLN A 96 15.52 -1.07 7.96
CA GLN A 96 16.27 0.16 8.27
C GLN A 96 16.97 0.72 7.03
N ASP A 97 17.44 -0.16 6.14
CA ASP A 97 18.12 0.20 4.90
C ASP A 97 17.14 0.60 3.78
N LEU A 98 15.86 0.25 3.91
CA LEU A 98 14.83 0.80 3.05
C LEU A 98 14.75 2.32 3.25
N PRO A 99 14.81 3.14 2.18
CA PRO A 99 14.53 4.56 2.31
C PRO A 99 13.19 4.76 3.01
N ASN A 100 13.02 5.87 3.74
CA ASN A 100 11.79 6.21 4.49
C ASN A 100 10.50 6.32 3.63
N GLY A 101 10.57 5.93 2.36
CA GLY A 101 9.48 5.68 1.44
C GLY A 101 9.85 4.50 0.55
N VAL A 102 8.80 3.79 0.12
CA VAL A 102 8.76 2.72 -0.89
C VAL A 102 9.97 2.73 -1.85
N PRO A 103 10.64 1.58 -2.12
CA PRO A 103 11.74 1.50 -3.07
C PRO A 103 11.41 2.20 -4.40
N ASP A 104 12.35 2.95 -4.98
CA ASP A 104 12.18 3.67 -6.26
C ASP A 104 11.66 2.77 -7.41
N ASN A 105 11.85 1.44 -7.30
CA ASN A 105 11.36 0.46 -8.26
C ASN A 105 9.83 0.24 -8.22
N PHE A 106 9.15 0.65 -7.15
CA PHE A 106 7.68 0.82 -7.15
C PHE A 106 7.35 2.22 -7.69
N ILE A 107 7.69 2.43 -8.95
CA ILE A 107 7.26 3.61 -9.69
C ILE A 107 5.73 3.68 -9.51
N SER A 108 5.24 4.77 -8.92
CA SER A 108 3.80 5.05 -8.92
C SER A 108 3.35 4.99 -10.36
N PHE A 109 2.54 3.98 -10.71
CA PHE A 109 1.98 3.86 -12.05
C PHE A 109 1.35 5.21 -12.43
N GLU A 110 1.63 5.71 -13.64
CA GLU A 110 0.91 6.87 -14.14
C GLU A 110 -0.59 6.58 -14.04
N GLY A 111 -1.31 7.45 -13.33
CA GLY A 111 -2.67 7.15 -12.91
C GLY A 111 -3.56 6.78 -14.10
N ILE A 112 -4.05 5.54 -14.12
CA ILE A 112 -4.97 5.07 -15.15
C ILE A 112 -6.25 5.89 -14.99
N ARG A 113 -6.47 6.86 -15.90
CA ARG A 113 -7.67 7.71 -15.89
C ARG A 113 -8.89 6.87 -16.18
N ASN A 114 -9.57 6.46 -15.10
CA ASN A 114 -10.81 5.70 -15.18
C ASN A 114 -11.88 6.36 -14.31
N ASN A 115 -13.09 6.50 -14.86
CA ASN A 115 -14.17 7.19 -14.17
C ASN A 115 -14.55 6.45 -12.87
N SER A 116 -14.56 7.20 -11.77
CA SER A 116 -14.99 6.72 -10.46
C SER A 116 -16.49 6.92 -10.33
N THR A 117 -17.22 5.91 -9.84
CA THR A 117 -18.68 6.00 -9.71
C THR A 117 -19.07 6.75 -8.43
N ARG A 118 -20.27 7.36 -8.41
CA ARG A 118 -20.82 7.99 -7.20
C ARG A 118 -20.85 7.01 -6.01
N ALA A 119 -21.18 5.74 -6.26
CA ALA A 119 -21.15 4.69 -5.24
C ALA A 119 -19.75 4.50 -4.62
N ALA A 120 -18.70 4.57 -5.42
CA ALA A 120 -17.32 4.45 -4.94
C ALA A 120 -16.93 5.61 -4.01
N PHE A 121 -17.34 6.84 -4.34
CA PHE A 121 -17.17 8.00 -3.46
C PHE A 121 -17.91 7.83 -2.13
N VAL A 122 -19.18 7.43 -2.19
CA VAL A 122 -20.01 7.20 -0.99
C VAL A 122 -19.39 6.13 -0.08
N ILE A 123 -18.84 5.05 -0.64
CA ILE A 123 -18.19 4.01 0.16
C ILE A 123 -16.94 4.56 0.86
N ARG A 124 -16.09 5.30 0.13
CA ARG A 124 -14.89 5.90 0.72
C ARG A 124 -15.24 6.91 1.83
N ASP A 125 -16.23 7.76 1.59
CA ASP A 125 -16.68 8.74 2.56
C ASP A 125 -17.27 8.05 3.81
N LYS A 126 -17.99 6.93 3.66
CA LYS A 126 -18.41 6.10 4.81
C LYS A 126 -17.23 5.58 5.66
N PHE A 127 -16.12 5.19 5.03
CA PHE A 127 -14.92 4.80 5.78
C PHE A 127 -14.28 6.01 6.47
N CYS A 128 -14.20 7.14 5.79
CA CYS A 128 -13.71 8.40 6.37
C CYS A 128 -14.51 8.79 7.61
N ASP A 129 -15.84 8.79 7.51
CA ASP A 129 -16.75 9.13 8.61
C ASP A 129 -16.64 8.11 9.75
N TYR A 130 -16.57 6.82 9.43
CA TYR A 130 -16.39 5.76 10.43
C TYR A 130 -15.09 5.95 11.23
N PHE A 131 -13.96 6.21 10.55
CA PHE A 131 -12.68 6.40 11.24
C PHE A 131 -12.65 7.63 12.14
N SER A 132 -13.47 8.65 11.86
CA SER A 132 -13.63 9.83 12.71
C SER A 132 -14.78 9.71 13.72
N SER A 133 -15.54 8.61 13.70
CA SER A 133 -16.62 8.35 14.65
C SER A 133 -16.06 7.84 15.99
N GLU A 134 -16.86 7.93 17.05
CA GLU A 134 -16.50 7.42 18.39
C GLU A 134 -16.04 5.96 18.35
N ASN A 135 -16.71 5.10 17.57
CA ASN A 135 -16.38 3.69 17.44
C ASN A 135 -15.11 3.41 16.63
N GLY A 136 -14.71 4.32 15.73
CA GLY A 136 -13.59 4.12 14.81
C GLY A 136 -12.34 4.91 15.17
N SER A 137 -12.48 5.99 15.95
CA SER A 137 -11.39 6.86 16.35
C SER A 137 -10.38 6.12 17.22
N LEU A 138 -9.09 6.45 17.07
CA LEU A 138 -8.02 5.84 17.84
C LEU A 138 -7.42 6.83 18.84
N PRO A 139 -6.99 6.40 20.05
CA PRO A 139 -6.52 7.29 21.11
C PRO A 139 -5.34 8.19 20.72
N TRP A 140 -4.50 7.75 19.79
CA TRP A 140 -3.31 8.47 19.31
C TRP A 140 -3.58 9.40 18.11
N GLU A 141 -4.82 9.51 17.62
CA GLU A 141 -5.14 10.34 16.46
C GLU A 141 -5.27 11.84 16.77
N ASN A 142 -5.40 12.21 18.05
CA ASN A 142 -5.55 13.59 18.53
C ASN A 142 -4.35 14.09 19.35
N GLN A 143 -3.21 13.39 19.30
CA GLN A 143 -1.96 13.79 19.97
C GLN A 143 -1.09 14.69 19.08
#